data_AF-A0AAU0H5W7-F1
#
_entry.id   AF-A0AAU0H5W7-F1
#
_cell.length_a   1.000
_cell.length_b   1.000
_cell.length_c   1.000
_cell.angle_alpha   90.00
_cell.angle_beta   90.00
_cell.angle_gamma   90.00
#
_symmetry.space_group_name_H-M   'P 1'
#
loop_
_entity.id
_entity.type
_entity.pdbx_description
1 polymer ?
#
loop_
_entity_poly.entity_id
_entity_poly.type
_entity_poly.pdbx_seq_one_letter_code
_entity_poly.pdbx_strand_id
1 'polypeptide(L)'
;MVPYLLTILCVLVAGAIHWAFPKTFWKSTLMSTAVILLFSIAALFIFKASGMLMTETGEDPDFSGKLLMITALMSFFGLLISIFVGWFLRVVRA
;
A
#
# COMPACT_ATOMS: atom_id res chain seq x y z
N MET A 1 2.81 -12.00 -9.12
CA MET A 1 2.50 -12.33 -7.71
C MET A 1 2.70 -11.15 -6.75
N VAL A 2 3.80 -10.40 -6.86
CA VAL A 2 4.10 -9.24 -5.99
C VAL A 2 2.97 -8.20 -5.86
N PRO A 3 2.27 -7.78 -6.93
CA PRO A 3 1.19 -6.80 -6.81
C PRO A 3 0.06 -7.27 -5.87
N TYR A 4 -0.31 -8.55 -5.93
CA TYR A 4 -1.34 -9.11 -5.06
C TYR A 4 -0.91 -9.14 -3.59
N LEU A 5 0.35 -9.48 -3.31
CA LEU A 5 0.90 -9.45 -1.95
C LEU A 5 0.89 -8.03 -1.38
N LEU A 6 1.28 -7.04 -2.20
CA LEU A 6 1.19 -5.62 -1.84
C LEU A 6 -0.26 -5.21 -1.56
N THR A 7 -1.22 -5.60 -2.41
CA THR A 7 -2.64 -5.28 -2.18
C THR A 7 -3.15 -5.85 -0.86
N ILE A 8 -2.83 -7.12 -0.55
CA ILE A 8 -3.23 -7.74 0.73
C ILE A 8 -2.61 -6.98 1.90
N LEU A 9 -1.32 -6.63 1.83
CA LEU A 9 -0.65 -5.83 2.85
C LEU A 9 -1.35 -4.47 3.05
N CYS A 10 -1.68 -3.78 1.96
CA CYS A 10 -2.38 -2.50 2.01
C CYS A 10 -3.74 -2.62 2.71
N VAL A 11 -4.52 -3.64 2.37
CA VAL A 11 -5.84 -3.90 2.96
C VAL A 11 -5.71 -4.21 4.45
N LEU A 12 -4.73 -5.02 4.86
CA LEU A 12 -4.48 -5.35 6.26
C LEU A 12 -4.09 -4.11 7.08
N VAL A 13 -3.18 -3.28 6.57
CA VAL A 13 -2.76 -2.04 7.22
C VAL A 13 -3.93 -1.06 7.36
N ALA A 14 -4.67 -0.82 6.27
CA ALA A 14 -5.86 0.03 6.30
C ALA A 14 -6.90 -0.51 7.28
N GLY A 15 -7.14 -1.83 7.26
CA GLY A 15 -8.08 -2.51 8.12
C GLY A 15 -7.72 -2.34 9.58
N ALA A 16 -6.46 -2.61 9.96
CA ALA A 16 -6.00 -2.46 11.34
C ALA A 16 -6.14 -1.03 11.87
N ILE A 17 -5.78 -0.02 11.07
CA ILE A 17 -5.82 1.39 11.48
C ILE A 17 -7.26 1.88 11.62
N HIS A 18 -8.13 1.62 10.64
CA HIS A 18 -9.55 1.97 10.74
C HIS A 18 -10.28 1.17 11.82
N TRP A 19 -9.82 -0.06 12.11
CA TRP A 19 -10.31 -0.85 13.23
C TRP A 19 -9.97 -0.21 14.58
N ALA A 20 -8.73 0.23 14.77
CA ALA A 20 -8.26 0.86 16.01
C ALA A 20 -8.88 2.25 16.24
N PHE A 21 -9.11 3.03 15.17
CA PHE A 21 -9.56 4.43 15.26
C PHE A 21 -10.85 4.70 14.45
N PRO A 22 -12.01 4.14 14.85
CA PRO A 22 -13.26 4.20 14.08
C PRO A 22 -13.88 5.59 13.97
N LYS A 23 -13.66 6.45 14.99
CA LYS A 23 -14.32 7.76 15.08
C LYS A 23 -13.66 8.84 14.23
N THR A 24 -12.47 8.59 13.69
CA THR A 24 -11.63 9.61 13.04
C THR A 24 -11.28 9.25 11.59
N PHE A 25 -12.29 8.93 10.78
CA PHE A 25 -12.13 8.41 9.41
C PHE A 25 -11.06 9.11 8.58
N TRP A 26 -11.13 10.43 8.37
CA TRP A 26 -10.16 11.14 7.52
C TRP A 26 -8.73 11.12 8.07
N LYS A 27 -8.57 11.16 9.41
CA LYS A 27 -7.24 11.02 10.04
C LYS A 27 -6.70 9.61 9.87
N SER A 28 -7.54 8.59 10.10
CA SER A 28 -7.22 7.19 9.89
C SER A 28 -6.89 6.90 8.43
N THR A 29 -7.57 7.56 7.48
CA THR A 29 -7.31 7.44 6.04
C THR A 29 -5.93 7.98 5.67
N LEU A 30 -5.60 9.20 6.07
CA LEU A 30 -4.29 9.81 5.79
C LEU A 30 -3.16 9.03 6.47
N MET A 31 -3.36 8.63 7.73
CA MET A 31 -2.37 7.86 8.49
C MET A 31 -2.11 6.50 7.83
N SER A 32 -3.16 5.74 7.51
CA SER A 32 -2.99 4.45 6.83
C SER A 32 -2.41 4.60 5.44
N THR A 33 -2.76 5.64 4.68
CA THR A 33 -2.13 5.92 3.38
C THR A 33 -0.62 6.13 3.51
N ALA A 34 -0.18 6.93 4.50
CA ALA A 34 1.24 7.14 4.75
C ALA A 34 1.96 5.85 5.17
N VAL A 35 1.34 5.05 6.04
CA VAL A 35 1.90 3.75 6.47
C VAL A 35 1.98 2.79 5.28
N ILE A 36 0.90 2.66 4.49
CA ILE A 36 0.86 1.84 3.27
C ILE A 36 1.98 2.24 2.31
N LEU A 37 2.20 3.54 2.08
CA LEU A 37 3.25 4.02 1.20
C LEU A 37 4.63 3.57 1.67
N LEU A 38 4.96 3.78 2.95
CA LEU A 38 6.25 3.38 3.52
C LEU A 38 6.47 1.86 3.43
N PHE A 39 5.47 1.07 3.81
CA PHE A 39 5.53 -0.39 3.73
C PHE A 39 5.63 -0.87 2.29
N SER A 40 4.91 -0.26 1.36
CA SER A 40 4.94 -0.64 -0.06
C SER A 40 6.31 -0.36 -0.68
N ILE A 41 6.90 0.81 -0.41
CA ILE A 41 8.24 1.14 -0.88
C ILE A 41 9.26 0.16 -0.30
N ALA A 42 9.22 -0.09 1.01
CA ALA A 42 10.13 -1.05 1.65
C ALA A 42 9.99 -2.46 1.06
N ALA A 43 8.76 -2.94 0.85
CA ALA A 43 8.47 -4.22 0.24
C ALA A 43 9.02 -4.33 -1.19
N LEU A 44 8.91 -3.27 -2.01
CA LEU A 44 9.48 -3.26 -3.37
C LEU A 44 11.00 -3.45 -3.35
N PHE A 45 11.73 -2.82 -2.42
CA PHE A 45 13.17 -3.04 -2.28
C PHE A 45 13.52 -4.46 -1.83
N ILE A 46 12.75 -5.02 -0.89
CA ILE A 46 12.92 -6.42 -0.44
C ILE A 46 12.68 -7.37 -1.60
N PHE A 47 11.61 -7.16 -2.37
CA PHE A 47 11.26 -8.03 -3.49
C PHE A 47 12.26 -7.94 -4.64
N LYS A 48 12.84 -6.77 -4.89
CA LYS A 48 13.97 -6.63 -5.82
C LYS A 48 15.18 -7.44 -5.34
N ALA A 49 15.58 -7.27 -4.09
CA ALA A 49 16.71 -8.03 -3.53
C ALA A 49 16.49 -9.56 -3.55
N SER A 50 15.25 -10.01 -3.46
CA SER A 50 14.90 -11.44 -3.55
C SER A 50 14.87 -12.02 -4.98
N GLY A 51 15.04 -11.19 -6.01
CA GLY A 51 14.89 -11.61 -7.43
C GLY A 51 13.44 -11.81 -7.88
N MET A 52 12.46 -11.54 -7.03
CA MET A 52 11.03 -11.73 -7.34
C MET A 52 10.44 -10.62 -8.24
N LEU A 53 11.23 -9.58 -8.53
CA LEU A 53 10.87 -8.46 -9.43
C LEU A 53 11.72 -8.42 -10.72
N MET A 54 12.45 -9.50 -11.03
CA MET A 54 13.21 -9.60 -12.28
C MET A 54 12.28 -9.44 -13.49
N THR A 55 12.72 -8.66 -14.48
CA THR A 55 11.99 -8.50 -15.73
C THR A 55 12.00 -9.81 -16.53
N GLU A 56 11.16 -9.91 -17.56
CA GLU A 56 11.16 -11.08 -18.45
C GLU A 56 12.49 -11.25 -19.21
N THR A 57 13.31 -10.19 -19.26
CA THR A 57 14.68 -10.19 -19.80
C THR A 57 15.76 -10.54 -18.77
N GLY A 58 15.40 -10.75 -17.50
CA GLY A 58 16.34 -11.03 -16.41
C GLY A 58 17.12 -9.81 -15.91
N GLU A 59 16.66 -8.61 -16.26
CA GLU A 59 17.29 -7.35 -15.85
C GLU A 59 16.75 -6.86 -14.51
N ASP A 60 17.61 -6.20 -13.75
CA ASP A 60 17.26 -5.56 -12.50
C ASP A 60 16.37 -4.34 -12.76
N PRO A 61 15.16 -4.26 -12.17
CA PRO A 61 14.28 -3.14 -12.40
C PRO A 61 14.90 -1.83 -11.87
N ASP A 62 15.03 -0.84 -12.75
CA ASP A 62 15.45 0.50 -12.37
C ASP A 62 14.31 1.25 -11.68
N PHE A 63 14.40 1.34 -10.35
CA PHE A 63 13.50 2.15 -9.54
C PHE A 63 13.96 3.60 -9.41
N SER A 64 15.27 3.87 -9.48
CA SER A 64 15.81 5.21 -9.21
C SER A 64 15.26 6.24 -10.19
N GLY A 65 15.16 5.89 -11.48
CA GLY A 65 14.55 6.76 -12.49
C GLY A 65 13.02 6.92 -12.39
N LYS A 66 12.34 6.05 -11.61
CA LYS A 66 10.87 5.97 -11.55
C LYS A 66 10.30 6.19 -10.13
N LEU A 67 11.14 6.50 -9.14
CA LEU A 67 10.75 6.62 -7.73
C LEU A 67 9.57 7.58 -7.52
N LEU A 68 9.58 8.74 -8.19
CA LEU A 68 8.50 9.73 -8.09
C LEU A 68 7.17 9.15 -8.61
N MET A 69 7.20 8.48 -9.77
CA MET A 69 6.02 7.85 -10.35
C MET A 69 5.50 6.72 -9.46
N ILE A 70 6.39 5.85 -8.95
CA ILE A 70 6.05 4.76 -8.03
C ILE A 70 5.40 5.32 -6.76
N THR A 71 6.00 6.36 -6.18
CA THR A 71 5.49 7.01 -4.96
C THR A 71 4.12 7.61 -5.19
N ALA A 72 3.91 8.33 -6.29
CA ALA A 72 2.62 8.93 -6.62
C ALA A 72 1.53 7.86 -6.81
N LEU A 73 1.86 6.79 -7.54
CA LEU A 73 0.92 5.72 -7.84
C LEU A 73 0.56 4.93 -6.56
N MET A 74 1.55 4.58 -5.74
CA MET A 74 1.33 3.89 -4.45
C MET A 74 0.57 4.75 -3.46
N SER A 75 0.81 6.06 -3.44
CA SER A 75 0.05 6.99 -2.60
C SER A 75 -1.41 7.05 -3.04
N PHE A 76 -1.66 7.14 -4.36
CA PHE A 76 -3.00 7.16 -4.92
C PHE A 76 -3.77 5.87 -4.64
N PHE A 77 -3.16 4.71 -4.92
CA PHE A 77 -3.78 3.42 -4.64
C PHE A 77 -3.95 3.17 -3.15
N GLY A 78 -2.96 3.53 -2.33
CA GLY A 78 -3.04 3.43 -0.86
C GLY A 78 -4.19 4.26 -0.30
N LEU A 79 -4.40 5.47 -0.84
CA LEU A 79 -5.53 6.33 -0.47
C LEU A 79 -6.86 5.69 -0.82
N LEU A 80 -7.01 5.19 -2.06
CA LEU A 80 -8.24 4.52 -2.50
C LEU A 80 -8.55 3.30 -1.63
N ILE A 81 -7.58 2.42 -1.43
CA ILE A 81 -7.73 1.23 -0.58
C ILE A 81 -8.16 1.64 0.82
N SER A 82 -7.51 2.65 1.40
CA SER A 82 -7.84 3.14 2.73
C SER A 82 -9.27 3.68 2.83
N ILE A 83 -9.73 4.45 1.84
CA ILE A 83 -11.10 4.96 1.78
C ILE A 83 -12.10 3.79 1.73
N PHE A 84 -11.90 2.82 0.83
CA PHE A 84 -12.81 1.69 0.67
C PHE A 84 -12.86 0.81 1.92
N VAL A 85 -11.70 0.44 2.47
CA VAL A 85 -11.61 -0.39 3.68
C VAL A 85 -12.20 0.34 4.88
N GLY A 86 -11.89 1.62 5.06
CA GLY A 86 -12.46 2.42 6.13
C GLY A 86 -13.99 2.54 6.03
N TRP A 87 -14.50 2.73 4.81
CA TRP A 87 -15.94 2.84 4.58
C TRP A 87 -16.64 1.51 4.84
N PHE A 88 -16.09 0.40 4.34
CA PHE A 88 -16.58 -0.95 4.63
C PHE A 88 -16.63 -1.23 6.14
N LEU A 89 -15.55 -0.95 6.87
CA LEU A 89 -15.50 -1.15 8.31
C LEU A 89 -16.49 -0.27 9.07
N ARG A 90 -16.76 0.94 8.59
CA ARG A 90 -17.79 1.80 9.16
C ARG A 90 -19.19 1.20 8.97
N VAL A 91 -19.49 0.62 7.81
CA VAL A 91 -20.78 -0.04 7.53
C VAL A 91 -20.95 -1.31 8.37
N VAL A 92 -19.91 -2.17 8.46
CA VAL A 92 -19.99 -3.44 9.21
C VAL A 92 -20.08 -3.24 10.72
N ARG A 93 -19.60 -2.10 11.24
CA ARG A 93 -19.65 -1.77 12.67
C ARG A 93 -20.84 -0.91 13.08
N ALA A 94 -21.60 -0.39 12.11
CA ALA A 94 -22.83 0.36 12.37
C ALA A 94 -23.94 -0.60 12.81
#